data_AF-A0AAV6ZV41-F1
#
_entry.id   AF-A0AAV6ZV41-F1
#
_cell.length_a   1.000
_cell.length_b   1.000
_cell.length_c   1.000
_cell.angle_alpha   90.00
_cell.angle_beta   90.00
_cell.angle_gamma   90.00
#
_symmetry.space_group_name_H-M   'P 1'
#
loop_
_entity.id
_entity.type
_entity.pdbx_description
1 polymer ?
#
loop_
_entity_poly.entity_id
_entity_poly.type
_entity_poly.pdbx_seq_one_letter_code
_entity_poly.pdbx_strand_id
1 'polypeptide(L)'
;MKLLCALLLLPFFFEGLLAQCPSPSNLLNDAGEKLCARMFEHSNIYFEQSCGGSFLDAKNGDDFPYMPLGWGNKISSLVVANRCTLKVWSKSAKGGNNRTFNAGVVYQLKDYSNGLFGDWNDSIQSYYCTCT
;
A
#
# COMPACT_ATOMS: atom_id res chain seq x y z
N MET A 1 -42.63 -33.07 23.66
CA MET A 1 -41.24 -32.65 24.00
C MET A 1 -40.48 -32.62 22.68
N LYS A 2 -40.60 -31.54 21.91
CA LYS A 2 -39.61 -30.44 21.79
C LYS A 2 -38.19 -30.95 21.59
N LEU A 3 -37.71 -30.88 20.35
CA LEU A 3 -36.33 -30.54 19.98
C LEU A 3 -36.35 -30.15 18.50
N LEU A 4 -36.83 -28.92 18.26
CA LEU A 4 -36.55 -28.18 17.03
C LEU A 4 -35.06 -27.82 17.06
N CYS A 5 -34.25 -28.57 16.33
CA CYS A 5 -32.87 -28.18 16.04
C CYS A 5 -32.92 -27.09 14.98
N ALA A 6 -33.00 -25.83 15.43
CA ALA A 6 -32.93 -24.66 14.57
C ALA A 6 -31.51 -24.57 14.00
N LEU A 7 -31.34 -25.00 12.76
CA LEU A 7 -30.15 -24.78 11.96
C LEU A 7 -30.09 -23.27 11.63
N LEU A 8 -29.43 -22.49 12.49
CA LEU A 8 -29.08 -21.11 12.19
C LEU A 8 -27.90 -21.11 11.21
N LEU A 9 -28.23 -21.18 9.92
CA LEU A 9 -27.31 -20.82 8.83
C LEU A 9 -27.11 -19.29 8.92
N LEU A 10 -26.06 -18.87 9.63
CA LEU A 10 -25.54 -17.51 9.48
C LEU A 10 -25.06 -17.37 8.03
N PRO A 11 -25.63 -16.47 7.21
CA PRO A 11 -24.97 -16.10 5.97
C PRO A 11 -23.71 -15.34 6.39
N PHE A 12 -22.56 -16.02 6.30
CA PHE A 12 -21.29 -15.32 6.20
C PHE A 12 -21.39 -14.44 4.94
N PHE A 13 -21.72 -13.17 5.14
CA PHE A 13 -21.49 -12.13 4.16
C PHE A 13 -19.97 -12.00 4.00
N PHE A 14 -19.35 -12.92 3.26
CA PHE A 14 -18.05 -12.69 2.65
C PHE A 14 -18.27 -11.72 1.50
N GLU A 15 -18.46 -10.45 1.81
CA GLU A 15 -18.29 -9.40 0.82
C GLU A 15 -16.80 -9.36 0.42
N GLY A 16 -16.54 -9.74 -0.83
CA GLY A 16 -15.41 -9.20 -1.59
C GLY A 16 -14.04 -9.82 -1.33
N LEU A 17 -13.84 -11.08 -1.71
CA LEU A 17 -12.50 -11.65 -1.91
C LEU A 17 -12.00 -11.32 -3.33
N LEU A 18 -12.10 -10.07 -3.77
CA LEU A 18 -11.69 -9.60 -5.10
C LEU A 18 -11.25 -8.12 -5.00
N ALA A 19 -9.94 -7.88 -5.17
CA ALA A 19 -9.25 -6.58 -5.12
C ALA A 19 -9.26 -5.85 -3.76
N GLN A 20 -8.24 -6.10 -2.92
CA GLN A 20 -8.03 -5.37 -1.64
C GLN A 20 -7.45 -3.96 -1.85
N CYS A 21 -6.81 -3.71 -3.00
CA CYS A 21 -6.21 -2.41 -3.26
C CYS A 21 -7.29 -1.34 -3.45
N PRO A 22 -7.25 -0.23 -2.67
CA PRO A 22 -8.17 0.88 -2.87
C PRO A 22 -7.97 1.53 -4.24
N SER A 23 -9.03 2.08 -4.81
CA SER A 23 -8.96 2.78 -6.09
C SER A 23 -8.16 4.09 -5.97
N PRO A 24 -7.21 4.38 -6.89
CA PRO A 24 -6.47 5.64 -6.92
C PRO A 24 -7.33 6.91 -6.98
N SER A 25 -8.56 6.83 -7.52
CA SER A 25 -9.46 7.97 -7.61
C SER A 25 -10.17 8.29 -6.30
N ASN A 26 -10.26 7.32 -5.37
CA ASN A 26 -10.97 7.43 -4.11
C ASN A 26 -10.10 6.97 -2.94
N LEU A 27 -8.83 7.38 -2.92
CA LEU A 27 -7.90 7.07 -1.85
C LEU A 27 -8.07 8.07 -0.71
N LEU A 28 -8.89 7.69 0.27
CA LEU A 28 -9.23 8.50 1.44
C LEU A 28 -8.75 7.82 2.74
N ASN A 29 -8.46 8.61 3.77
CA ASN A 29 -8.29 8.09 5.13
C ASN A 29 -9.64 7.89 5.83
N ASP A 30 -9.61 7.39 7.07
CA ASP A 30 -10.82 7.12 7.87
C ASP A 30 -11.65 8.37 8.17
N ALA A 31 -11.04 9.56 8.12
CA ALA A 31 -11.70 10.85 8.27
C ALA A 31 -12.26 11.41 6.94
N GLY A 32 -12.08 10.70 5.82
CA GLY A 32 -12.51 11.14 4.49
C GLY A 32 -11.56 12.14 3.82
N GLU A 33 -10.36 12.36 4.36
CA GLU A 33 -9.35 13.25 3.75
C GLU A 33 -8.64 12.55 2.58
N LYS A 34 -8.38 13.29 1.49
CA LYS A 34 -7.64 12.77 0.34
C LYS A 34 -6.18 12.46 0.72
N LEU A 35 -5.77 11.23 0.44
CA LEU A 35 -4.38 10.79 0.58
C LEU A 35 -3.60 10.98 -0.73
N CYS A 36 -2.29 11.13 -0.60
CA CYS A 36 -1.37 11.16 -1.73
C CYS A 36 -0.99 9.74 -2.15
N ALA A 37 -0.65 8.88 -1.19
CA ALA A 37 -0.41 7.47 -1.42
C ALA A 37 -0.71 6.64 -0.16
N ARG A 38 -0.92 5.35 -0.35
CA ARG A 38 -1.01 4.34 0.72
C ARG A 38 -0.02 3.22 0.40
N MET A 39 0.86 2.91 1.35
CA MET A 39 1.90 1.90 1.23
C MET A 39 1.54 0.71 2.12
N PHE A 40 1.61 -0.51 1.61
CA PHE A 40 1.13 -1.72 2.29
C PHE A 40 2.28 -2.68 2.61
N GLU A 41 2.15 -3.34 3.75
CA GLU A 41 3.15 -4.29 4.25
C GLU A 41 3.28 -5.54 3.37
N HIS A 42 2.19 -5.97 2.74
CA HIS A 42 2.18 -7.25 2.02
C HIS A 42 1.68 -7.11 0.58
N SER A 43 2.38 -7.79 -0.32
CA SER A 43 1.92 -8.11 -1.67
C SER A 43 1.63 -9.60 -1.79
N ASN A 44 0.90 -10.01 -2.83
CA ASN A 44 0.58 -11.39 -3.11
C ASN A 44 0.98 -11.75 -4.54
N ILE A 45 1.24 -13.02 -4.83
CA ILE A 45 1.51 -13.52 -6.18
C ILE A 45 0.34 -13.25 -7.14
N TYR A 46 -0.89 -13.27 -6.63
CA TYR A 46 -2.08 -12.86 -7.37
C TYR A 46 -2.30 -11.36 -7.16
N PHE A 47 -2.23 -10.55 -8.23
CA PHE A 47 -2.34 -9.08 -8.14
C PHE A 47 -3.60 -8.61 -7.41
N GLU A 48 -4.74 -9.25 -7.67
CA GLU A 48 -6.02 -8.93 -7.03
C GLU A 48 -6.05 -9.18 -5.52
N GLN A 49 -5.03 -9.86 -4.97
CA GLN A 49 -4.88 -10.17 -3.54
C GLN A 49 -3.73 -9.38 -2.88
N SER A 50 -3.09 -8.45 -3.60
CA SER A 50 -2.10 -7.53 -3.04
C SER A 50 -2.74 -6.41 -2.22
N CYS A 51 -1.94 -5.48 -1.67
CA CYS A 51 -2.38 -4.43 -0.73
C CYS A 51 -2.92 -4.99 0.59
N GLY A 52 -2.25 -6.02 1.12
CA GLY A 52 -2.60 -6.66 2.37
C GLY A 52 -1.75 -6.18 3.56
N GLY A 53 -2.10 -6.68 4.74
CA GLY A 53 -1.39 -6.36 5.99
C GLY A 53 -1.69 -4.96 6.50
N SER A 54 -0.79 -4.44 7.33
CA SER A 54 -0.86 -3.05 7.79
C SER A 54 -0.58 -2.09 6.63
N PHE A 55 -1.03 -0.83 6.76
CA PHE A 55 -0.72 0.22 5.78
C PHE A 55 -0.19 1.50 6.43
N LEU A 56 0.60 2.24 5.65
CA LEU A 56 1.14 3.56 5.95
C LEU A 56 0.58 4.57 4.95
N ASP A 57 -0.14 5.55 5.48
CA ASP A 57 -0.71 6.64 4.70
C ASP A 57 0.28 7.79 4.55
N ALA A 58 0.40 8.29 3.32
CA ALA A 58 1.13 9.49 2.98
C ALA A 58 0.15 10.59 2.54
N LYS A 59 0.23 11.75 3.19
CA LYS A 59 -0.50 12.96 2.82
C LYS A 59 0.25 13.74 1.75
N ASN A 60 -0.45 14.70 1.15
CA ASN A 60 0.19 15.61 0.20
C ASN A 60 1.23 16.50 0.91
N GLY A 61 2.44 16.54 0.39
CA GLY A 61 3.56 17.29 0.97
C GLY A 61 4.33 16.53 2.04
N ASP A 62 3.93 15.30 2.38
CA ASP A 62 4.65 14.49 3.35
C ASP A 62 6.06 14.20 2.84
N ASP A 63 7.03 14.58 3.65
CA ASP A 63 8.46 14.45 3.39
C ASP A 63 9.14 13.75 4.56
N PHE A 64 9.33 12.44 4.42
CA PHE A 64 9.90 11.58 5.45
C PHE A 64 11.30 11.12 5.04
N PRO A 65 12.36 11.85 5.45
CA PRO A 65 13.74 11.41 5.25
C PRO A 65 14.06 10.13 6.04
N TYR A 66 13.28 9.80 7.06
CA TYR A 66 13.38 8.54 7.80
C TYR A 66 11.99 7.91 7.88
N MET A 67 11.88 6.62 7.58
CA MET A 67 10.63 5.90 7.74
C MET A 67 10.12 5.98 9.19
N PRO A 68 8.79 6.08 9.40
CA PRO A 68 8.20 5.92 10.72
C PRO A 68 8.65 4.60 11.37
N LEU A 69 8.69 4.58 12.70
CA LEU A 69 9.17 3.42 13.45
C LEU A 69 8.40 2.16 13.04
N GLY A 70 9.13 1.09 12.71
CA GLY A 70 8.55 -0.18 12.30
C GLY A 70 8.22 -0.33 10.81
N TRP A 71 8.41 0.72 9.99
CA TRP A 71 8.05 0.70 8.56
C TRP A 71 9.22 0.57 7.58
N GLY A 72 10.45 0.77 8.03
CA GLY A 72 11.62 0.56 7.17
C GLY A 72 11.71 -0.89 6.70
N ASN A 73 11.95 -1.08 5.40
CA ASN A 73 12.01 -2.40 4.75
C ASN A 73 10.75 -3.26 4.91
N LYS A 74 9.56 -2.65 4.86
CA LYS A 74 8.29 -3.37 5.00
C LYS A 74 7.34 -3.26 3.81
N ILE A 75 7.53 -2.25 2.98
CA ILE A 75 6.54 -1.96 1.93
C ILE A 75 6.74 -2.93 0.77
N SER A 76 5.68 -3.66 0.46
CA SER A 76 5.66 -4.67 -0.60
C SER A 76 4.67 -4.33 -1.74
N SER A 77 3.70 -3.45 -1.50
CA SER A 77 2.78 -2.90 -2.52
C SER A 77 2.34 -1.48 -2.16
N LEU A 78 1.84 -0.71 -3.13
CA LEU A 78 1.40 0.67 -2.88
C LEU A 78 0.33 1.14 -3.87
N VAL A 79 -0.42 2.15 -3.46
CA VAL A 79 -1.38 2.87 -4.31
C VAL A 79 -1.05 4.36 -4.26
N VAL A 80 -0.89 4.99 -5.41
CA VAL A 80 -0.69 6.45 -5.53
C VAL A 80 -1.97 7.05 -6.10
N ALA A 81 -2.50 8.08 -5.44
CA ALA A 81 -3.74 8.71 -5.85
C ALA A 81 -3.61 9.44 -7.20
N ASN A 82 -4.75 9.67 -7.85
CA ASN A 82 -4.79 10.45 -9.09
C ASN A 82 -4.21 11.86 -8.89
N ARG A 83 -3.40 12.29 -9.86
CA ARG A 83 -2.62 13.54 -9.85
C ARG A 83 -1.56 13.62 -8.75
N CYS A 84 -1.16 12.48 -8.18
CA CYS A 84 -0.09 12.43 -7.19
C CYS A 84 1.10 11.63 -7.69
N THR A 85 2.25 11.86 -7.07
CA THR A 85 3.49 11.10 -7.26
C THR A 85 4.10 10.79 -5.91
N LEU A 86 4.60 9.57 -5.77
CA LEU A 86 5.33 9.12 -4.59
C LEU A 86 6.78 8.84 -5.01
N LYS A 87 7.71 9.64 -4.52
CA LYS A 87 9.14 9.40 -4.68
C LYS A 87 9.67 8.67 -3.46
N VAL A 88 10.45 7.62 -3.68
CA VAL A 88 11.00 6.77 -2.63
C VAL A 88 12.50 6.61 -2.79
N TRP A 89 13.18 6.31 -1.69
CA TRP A 89 14.60 5.98 -1.69
C TRP A 89 14.90 4.71 -0.90
N SER A 90 15.96 4.01 -1.30
CA SER A 90 16.35 2.74 -0.70
C SER A 90 17.20 2.85 0.57
N LYS A 91 17.66 4.07 0.91
CA LYS A 91 18.30 4.36 2.19
C LYS A 91 17.62 5.54 2.89
N SER A 92 17.82 5.62 4.20
CA SER A 92 17.39 6.77 4.99
C SER A 92 18.10 8.05 4.56
N ALA A 93 17.60 9.18 5.05
CA ALA A 93 18.02 10.53 4.65
C ALA A 93 17.98 10.77 3.13
N LYS A 94 17.02 10.13 2.42
CA LYS A 94 16.87 10.21 0.96
C LYS A 94 18.12 9.78 0.17
N GLY A 95 18.86 8.80 0.71
CA GLY A 95 20.08 8.27 0.10
C GLY A 95 19.83 7.03 -0.77
N GLY A 96 20.86 6.58 -1.49
CA GLY A 96 20.80 5.36 -2.29
C GLY A 96 20.04 5.53 -3.61
N ASN A 97 19.47 4.44 -4.10
CA ASN A 97 18.66 4.46 -5.32
C ASN A 97 17.33 5.14 -5.03
N ASN A 98 16.74 5.75 -6.04
CA ASN A 98 15.42 6.37 -5.93
C ASN A 98 14.51 5.95 -7.08
N ARG A 99 13.20 6.02 -6.84
CA ARG A 99 12.17 5.76 -7.84
C ARG A 99 10.98 6.66 -7.58
N THR A 100 10.34 7.08 -8.67
CA THR A 100 9.07 7.79 -8.61
C THR A 100 7.97 6.88 -9.12
N PHE A 101 6.94 6.69 -8.31
CA PHE A 101 5.70 6.03 -8.70
C PHE A 101 4.66 7.11 -9.01
N ASN A 102 4.07 7.01 -10.20
CA ASN A 102 2.96 7.85 -10.61
C ASN A 102 1.63 7.27 -10.12
N ALA A 103 0.56 8.03 -10.30
CA ALA A 103 -0.81 7.59 -10.01
C ALA A 103 -1.11 6.17 -10.54
N GLY A 104 -1.72 5.34 -9.70
CA GLY A 104 -2.03 3.96 -10.01
C GLY A 104 -1.78 3.00 -8.86
N VAL A 105 -2.04 1.73 -9.12
CA VAL A 105 -1.78 0.63 -8.19
C VAL A 105 -0.47 -0.05 -8.60
N VAL A 106 0.39 -0.27 -7.62
CA VAL A 106 1.61 -1.08 -7.73
C VAL A 106 1.40 -2.33 -6.88
N TYR A 107 0.98 -3.40 -7.53
CA TYR A 107 0.58 -4.63 -6.85
C TYR A 107 1.76 -5.37 -6.20
N GLN A 108 2.95 -5.34 -6.81
CA GLN A 108 4.12 -6.09 -6.35
C GLN A 108 5.37 -5.25 -6.58
N LEU A 109 6.02 -4.78 -5.51
CA LEU A 109 7.25 -3.97 -5.64
C LEU A 109 8.46 -4.79 -6.12
N LYS A 110 8.40 -6.13 -6.03
CA LYS A 110 9.43 -7.00 -6.58
C LYS A 110 9.55 -6.94 -8.11
N ASP A 111 8.51 -6.48 -8.81
CA ASP A 111 8.54 -6.31 -10.26
C ASP A 111 9.31 -5.04 -10.68
N TYR A 112 9.75 -4.25 -9.70
CA TYR A 112 10.36 -2.95 -9.90
C TYR A 112 11.83 -3.06 -9.49
N SER A 113 12.74 -2.98 -10.46
CA SER A 113 14.19 -3.05 -10.17
C SER A 113 14.70 -1.91 -9.28
N ASN A 114 15.67 -2.24 -8.43
CA ASN A 114 16.37 -1.38 -7.49
C ASN A 114 17.88 -1.64 -7.59
N GLY A 115 18.50 -1.10 -8.64
CA GLY A 115 19.90 -1.39 -8.98
C GLY A 115 20.03 -2.66 -9.82
N LEU A 116 21.23 -3.28 -9.80
CA LEU A 116 21.58 -4.38 -10.70
C LEU A 116 21.05 -5.75 -10.24
N PHE A 117 20.96 -5.99 -8.92
CA PHE A 117 20.67 -7.31 -8.36
C PHE A 117 19.49 -7.34 -7.37
N GLY A 118 18.70 -6.27 -7.32
CA GLY A 118 17.61 -6.15 -6.35
C GLY A 118 16.37 -5.48 -6.91
N ASP A 119 15.31 -5.48 -6.12
CA ASP A 119 14.02 -4.89 -6.41
C ASP A 119 13.55 -3.97 -5.28
N TRP A 120 12.37 -3.37 -5.43
CA TRP A 120 11.83 -2.42 -4.47
C TRP A 120 11.05 -3.07 -3.32
N ASN A 121 10.84 -4.39 -3.34
CA ASN A 121 10.15 -5.09 -2.27
C ASN A 121 10.95 -4.91 -0.98
N ASP A 122 10.28 -4.49 0.08
CA ASP A 122 10.86 -4.34 1.42
C ASP A 122 12.17 -3.51 1.41
N SER A 123 12.25 -2.52 0.53
CA SER A 123 13.47 -1.73 0.32
C SER A 123 13.28 -0.23 0.56
N ILE A 124 12.05 0.24 0.74
CA ILE A 124 11.78 1.67 0.93
C ILE A 124 12.20 2.08 2.35
N GLN A 125 13.01 3.15 2.43
CA GLN A 125 13.58 3.70 3.67
C GLN A 125 13.30 5.19 3.89
N SER A 126 12.88 5.89 2.84
CA SER A 126 12.40 7.27 2.91
C SER A 126 11.47 7.56 1.73
N TYR A 127 10.61 8.56 1.88
CA TYR A 127 9.66 8.94 0.85
C TYR A 127 9.31 10.42 0.86
N TYR A 128 8.81 10.89 -0.27
CA TYR A 128 8.22 12.21 -0.47
C TYR A 128 7.00 12.06 -1.36
N CYS A 129 5.85 12.56 -0.92
CA CYS A 129 4.61 12.47 -1.67
C CYS A 129 4.08 13.86 -2.03
N THR A 130 3.74 14.08 -3.30
CA THR A 130 3.22 15.35 -3.79
C THR A 130 2.09 15.14 -4.79
N CYS A 131 1.08 16.00 -4.72
CA CYS A 131 -0.04 16.07 -5.64
C CYS A 131 -0.06 17.40 -6.39
N THR A 132 -0.58 17.38 -7.61
CA THR A 132 -0.78 18.56 -8.47
C THR A 132 -2.26 18.91 -8.64
#